data_AF-A0A368GD36-F1
#
_entry.id   AF-A0A368GD36-F1
#
_cell.length_a   1.000
_cell.length_b   1.000
_cell.length_c   1.000
_cell.angle_alpha   90.00
_cell.angle_beta   90.00
_cell.angle_gamma   90.00
#
_symmetry.space_group_name_H-M   'P 1'
#
loop_
_entity.id
_entity.type
_entity.pdbx_description
1 polymer ?
#
loop_
_entity_poly.entity_id
_entity_poly.type
_entity_poly.pdbx_seq_one_letter_code
_entity_poly.pdbx_strand_id
1 'polypeptide(L)'
;MTENEIALLFEEVKKVCPSFDPRFFMSDDTNSFHNGFRRSIPESRAQKILCAWHVLRAIKKTGKSKLHNKGSTDRFVKLVREAMKSPTLEHFEEKYKAIIELLNRNNERT
;
A
#
# COMPACT_ATOMS: atom_id res chain seq x y z
N MET A 1 -15.51 2.65 5.77
CA MET A 1 -15.28 3.92 6.46
C MET A 1 -15.31 5.04 5.44
N THR A 2 -16.13 6.04 5.68
CA THR A 2 -16.28 7.22 4.82
C THR A 2 -15.24 8.27 5.19
N GLU A 3 -15.01 9.22 4.28
CA GLU A 3 -14.16 10.38 4.55
C GLU A 3 -14.61 11.18 5.79
N ASN A 4 -15.93 11.35 5.96
CA ASN A 4 -16.51 12.07 7.10
C ASN A 4 -16.20 11.38 8.43
N GLU A 5 -16.34 10.05 8.49
CA GLU A 5 -16.02 9.27 9.70
C GLU A 5 -14.53 9.40 10.07
N ILE A 6 -13.65 9.43 9.06
CA ILE A 6 -12.22 9.61 9.27
C ILE A 6 -11.90 11.02 9.77
N ALA A 7 -12.53 12.05 9.20
CA ALA A 7 -12.32 13.43 9.65
C ALA A 7 -12.70 13.58 11.13
N LEU A 8 -13.85 13.04 11.53
CA LEU A 8 -14.28 13.03 12.94
C LEU A 8 -13.27 12.33 13.85
N LEU A 9 -12.73 11.18 13.43
CA LEU A 9 -11.69 10.48 14.20
C LEU A 9 -10.47 11.38 14.45
N PHE A 10 -9.97 12.07 13.43
CA PHE A 10 -8.78 12.92 13.58
C PHE A 10 -9.07 14.23 14.31
N GLU A 11 -10.28 14.75 14.25
CA GLU A 11 -10.73 15.86 15.09
C GLU A 11 -10.69 15.46 16.58
N GLU A 12 -11.16 14.27 16.95
CA GLU A 12 -11.05 13.75 18.32
C GLU A 12 -9.58 13.54 18.73
N VAL A 13 -8.74 13.01 17.84
CA VAL A 13 -7.29 12.89 18.09
C VAL A 13 -6.68 14.25 18.39
N LYS A 14 -7.06 15.31 17.66
CA LYS A 14 -6.55 16.67 17.88
C LYS A 14 -7.00 17.28 19.21
N LYS A 15 -8.17 16.90 19.72
CA LYS A 15 -8.62 17.32 21.07
C LYS A 15 -7.71 16.75 22.16
N VAL A 16 -7.30 15.48 22.01
CA VAL A 16 -6.45 14.80 22.99
C VAL A 16 -4.96 15.13 22.80
N CYS A 17 -4.53 15.30 21.55
CA CYS A 17 -3.16 15.61 21.16
C CYS A 17 -3.15 16.79 20.17
N PRO A 18 -3.22 18.05 20.67
CA PRO A 18 -3.25 19.23 19.80
C PRO A 18 -2.02 19.37 18.90
N SER A 19 -0.88 18.81 19.29
CA SER A 19 0.36 18.78 18.51
C SER A 19 0.47 17.60 17.54
N PHE A 20 -0.61 16.83 17.32
CA PHE A 20 -0.59 15.72 16.38
C PHE A 20 -0.35 16.22 14.96
N ASP A 21 0.87 16.00 14.47
CA ASP A 21 1.30 16.24 13.09
C ASP A 21 2.37 15.19 12.73
N PRO A 22 1.96 13.99 12.29
CA PRO A 22 2.90 12.90 12.03
C PRO A 22 3.74 13.21 10.79
N ARG A 23 4.98 12.71 10.74
CA ARG A 23 5.81 12.79 9.53
C ARG A 23 5.28 11.94 8.38
N PHE A 24 4.60 10.84 8.71
CA PHE A 24 4.07 9.88 7.74
C PHE A 24 2.64 9.50 8.09
N PHE A 25 1.79 9.44 7.08
CA PHE A 25 0.41 8.96 7.18
C PHE A 25 0.28 7.64 6.43
N MET A 26 0.34 6.53 7.17
CA MET A 26 0.21 5.19 6.61
C MET A 26 -1.25 4.72 6.62
N SER A 27 -1.80 4.42 5.45
CA SER A 27 -3.17 3.90 5.30
C SER A 27 -3.23 2.79 4.24
N ASP A 28 -4.38 2.14 4.12
CA ASP A 28 -4.69 1.31 2.95
C ASP A 28 -4.91 2.19 1.70
N ASP A 29 -5.02 1.55 0.53
CA ASP A 29 -5.22 2.27 -0.74
C ASP A 29 -6.69 2.66 -0.94
N THR A 30 -7.17 3.58 -0.12
CA THR A 30 -8.48 4.21 -0.29
C THR A 30 -8.44 5.69 0.04
N ASN A 31 -9.23 6.47 -0.70
CA ASN A 31 -9.22 7.92 -0.58
C ASN A 31 -9.81 8.41 0.74
N SER A 32 -10.74 7.66 1.34
CA SER A 32 -11.43 8.06 2.57
C SER A 32 -10.46 8.39 3.71
N PHE A 33 -9.42 7.58 3.93
CA PHE A 33 -8.47 7.79 5.03
C PHE A 33 -7.63 9.05 4.82
N HIS A 34 -7.01 9.18 3.64
CA HIS A 34 -6.14 10.32 3.37
C HIS A 34 -6.91 11.63 3.27
N ASN A 35 -8.07 11.63 2.62
CA ASN A 35 -8.88 12.84 2.48
C ASN A 35 -9.44 13.29 3.85
N GLY A 36 -9.92 12.36 4.68
CA GLY A 36 -10.43 12.70 6.00
C GLY A 36 -9.32 13.22 6.93
N PHE A 37 -8.12 12.66 6.84
CA PHE A 37 -6.93 13.19 7.52
C PHE A 37 -6.56 14.60 7.04
N ARG A 38 -6.52 14.83 5.72
CA ARG A 38 -6.22 16.15 5.15
C ARG A 38 -7.28 17.19 5.48
N ARG A 39 -8.54 16.80 5.58
CA ARG A 39 -9.63 17.70 5.97
C ARG A 39 -9.53 18.16 7.43
N SER A 40 -9.16 17.25 8.33
CA SER A 40 -9.02 17.54 9.76
C SER A 40 -7.69 18.23 10.09
N ILE A 41 -6.64 18.00 9.30
CA ILE A 41 -5.30 18.58 9.51
C ILE A 41 -4.73 19.09 8.16
N PRO A 42 -5.29 20.17 7.58
CA PRO A 42 -4.93 20.65 6.25
C PRO A 42 -3.48 21.16 6.13
N GLU A 43 -2.90 21.62 7.25
CA GLU A 43 -1.52 22.12 7.27
C GLU A 43 -0.47 21.02 7.50
N SER A 44 -0.90 19.76 7.71
CA SER A 44 0.04 18.67 7.98
C SER A 44 0.98 18.45 6.81
N ARG A 45 2.26 18.27 7.11
CA ARG A 45 3.31 17.90 6.14
C ARG A 45 3.50 16.38 6.03
N ALA A 46 2.59 15.60 6.62
CA ALA A 46 2.66 14.15 6.60
C ALA A 46 2.73 13.62 5.16
N GLN A 47 3.73 12.78 4.89
CA GLN A 47 3.79 12.08 3.62
C GLN A 47 2.84 10.87 3.64
N LYS A 48 1.94 10.79 2.66
CA LYS A 48 1.08 9.61 2.47
C LYS A 48 1.95 8.42 2.07
N ILE A 49 1.84 7.33 2.80
CA ILE A 49 2.47 6.05 2.46
C ILE A 49 1.43 4.93 2.50
N LEU A 50 1.62 3.91 1.66
CA LEU A 50 0.76 2.73 1.66
C LEU A 50 1.25 1.72 2.68
N CYS A 51 0.31 1.14 3.43
CA CYS A 51 0.60 0.07 4.36
C CYS A 51 1.04 -1.20 3.63
N ALA A 52 2.28 -1.63 3.86
CA ALA A 52 2.85 -2.79 3.18
C ALA A 52 2.04 -4.08 3.40
N TRP A 53 1.46 -4.25 4.60
CA TRP A 53 0.61 -5.40 4.90
C TRP A 53 -0.67 -5.42 4.04
N HIS A 54 -1.34 -4.27 3.91
CA HIS A 54 -2.56 -4.16 3.11
C HIS A 54 -2.28 -4.40 1.62
N VAL A 55 -1.20 -3.80 1.10
CA VAL A 55 -0.76 -4.02 -0.29
C VAL A 55 -0.48 -5.50 -0.54
N LEU A 56 0.30 -6.16 0.32
CA LEU A 56 0.61 -7.58 0.17
C LEU A 56 -0.61 -8.49 0.28
N ARG A 57 -1.54 -8.17 1.19
CA ARG A 57 -2.80 -8.90 1.32
C ARG A 57 -3.66 -8.76 0.06
N ALA A 58 -3.78 -7.56 -0.48
CA ALA A 58 -4.50 -7.30 -1.72
C ALA A 58 -3.86 -8.04 -2.90
N ILE A 59 -2.55 -7.95 -3.05
CA ILE A 59 -1.80 -8.65 -4.11
C ILE A 59 -1.94 -10.16 -3.98
N LYS A 60 -1.85 -10.73 -2.76
CA LYS A 60 -2.05 -12.18 -2.57
C LYS A 60 -3.49 -12.60 -2.92
N LYS A 61 -4.49 -11.81 -2.54
CA LYS A 61 -5.90 -12.07 -2.90
C LYS A 61 -6.07 -12.06 -4.43
N THR A 62 -5.58 -11.01 -5.09
CA THR A 62 -5.65 -10.85 -6.54
C THR A 62 -4.85 -11.92 -7.28
N GLY A 63 -3.67 -12.29 -6.78
CA GLY A 63 -2.85 -13.36 -7.34
C GLY A 63 -3.59 -14.70 -7.32
N LYS A 64 -4.23 -15.04 -6.20
CA LYS A 64 -5.05 -16.26 -6.10
C LYS A 64 -6.20 -16.28 -7.12
N SER A 65 -6.81 -15.14 -7.44
CA SER A 65 -7.90 -15.09 -8.42
C SER A 65 -7.40 -15.05 -9.86
N LYS A 66 -6.40 -14.21 -10.16
CA LYS A 66 -6.00 -13.85 -11.52
C LYS A 66 -4.87 -14.69 -12.10
N LEU A 67 -3.98 -15.24 -11.27
CA LEU A 67 -2.91 -16.10 -11.80
C LEU A 67 -3.49 -17.44 -12.24
N HIS A 68 -3.19 -17.86 -13.45
CA HIS A 68 -3.58 -19.14 -14.01
C HIS A 68 -2.79 -20.26 -13.31
N ASN A 69 -1.48 -20.07 -13.16
CA ASN A 69 -0.61 -20.97 -12.42
C ASN A 69 -0.72 -20.70 -10.91
N LYS A 70 -1.67 -21.37 -10.24
CA LYS A 70 -1.91 -21.22 -8.80
C LYS A 70 -0.68 -21.54 -7.94
N GLY A 71 0.17 -22.48 -8.38
CA GLY A 71 1.41 -22.86 -7.70
C GLY A 71 2.46 -21.72 -7.64
N SER A 72 2.33 -20.71 -8.52
CA SER A 72 3.24 -19.57 -8.54
C SER A 72 2.88 -18.44 -7.58
N THR A 73 1.68 -18.47 -6.96
CA THR A 73 1.14 -17.35 -6.17
C THR A 73 2.07 -16.93 -5.04
N ASP A 74 2.57 -17.87 -4.24
CA ASP A 74 3.43 -17.53 -3.10
C ASP A 74 4.81 -17.02 -3.56
N ARG A 75 5.33 -17.52 -4.70
CA ARG A 75 6.56 -17.00 -5.30
C ARG A 75 6.37 -15.57 -5.82
N PHE A 76 5.25 -15.31 -6.50
CA PHE A 76 4.88 -13.99 -6.97
C PHE A 76 4.76 -12.99 -5.79
N VAL A 77 4.01 -13.35 -4.74
CA VAL A 77 3.86 -12.51 -3.54
C VAL A 77 5.20 -12.28 -2.84
N LYS A 78 6.10 -13.27 -2.83
CA LYS A 78 7.45 -13.11 -2.28
C LYS A 78 8.26 -12.06 -3.06
N LEU A 79 8.27 -12.12 -4.40
CA LEU A 79 9.00 -11.14 -5.22
C LEU A 79 8.43 -9.72 -5.06
N VAL A 80 7.11 -9.58 -4.99
CA VAL A 80 6.46 -8.30 -4.70
C VAL A 80 6.90 -7.75 -3.35
N ARG A 81 6.93 -8.58 -2.30
CA ARG A 81 7.41 -8.17 -0.98
C ARG A 81 8.86 -7.71 -1.01
N GLU A 82 9.71 -8.39 -1.78
CA GLU A 82 11.11 -7.98 -1.94
C GLU A 82 11.20 -6.62 -2.64
N ALA A 83 10.46 -6.40 -3.72
CA ALA A 83 10.42 -5.12 -4.43
C ALA A 83 9.96 -3.98 -3.51
N MET A 84 8.90 -4.18 -2.72
CA MET A 84 8.40 -3.16 -1.78
C MET A 84 9.40 -2.78 -0.67
N LYS A 85 10.37 -3.67 -0.40
CA LYS A 85 11.41 -3.44 0.62
C LYS A 85 12.73 -2.96 0.01
N SER A 86 12.78 -2.74 -1.30
CA SER A 86 13.99 -2.31 -1.97
C SER A 86 14.45 -0.93 -1.45
N PRO A 87 15.72 -0.79 -1.03
CA PRO A 87 16.23 0.44 -0.44
C PRO A 87 16.54 1.52 -1.48
N THR A 88 16.69 1.14 -2.75
CA THR A 88 16.97 2.05 -3.86
C THR A 88 16.08 1.72 -5.05
N LEU A 89 15.98 2.68 -5.98
CA LEU A 89 15.27 2.50 -7.24
C LEU A 89 15.86 1.35 -8.07
N GLU A 90 17.18 1.25 -8.14
CA GLU A 90 17.87 0.16 -8.86
C GLU A 90 17.48 -1.22 -8.31
N HIS A 91 17.55 -1.43 -6.99
CA HIS A 91 17.10 -2.68 -6.38
C HIS A 91 15.60 -2.91 -6.57
N PHE A 92 14.78 -1.85 -6.64
CA PHE A 92 13.36 -1.99 -6.94
C PHE A 92 13.17 -2.49 -8.38
N GLU A 93 13.85 -1.88 -9.35
CA GLU A 93 13.78 -2.24 -10.76
C GLU A 93 14.23 -3.68 -11.01
N GLU A 94 15.30 -4.13 -10.38
CA GLU A 94 15.75 -5.53 -10.44
C GLU A 94 14.67 -6.51 -9.97
N LYS A 95 14.07 -6.24 -8.80
CA LYS A 95 13.01 -7.09 -8.24
C LYS A 95 11.74 -7.03 -9.08
N TYR A 96 11.41 -5.84 -9.59
CA TYR A 96 10.28 -5.64 -10.46
C TYR A 96 10.45 -6.41 -11.78
N LYS A 97 11.64 -6.39 -12.38
CA LYS A 97 11.98 -7.18 -13.56
C LYS A 97 11.81 -8.68 -13.30
N ALA A 98 12.25 -9.18 -12.15
CA ALA A 98 12.04 -10.58 -11.76
C ALA A 98 10.55 -10.97 -11.64
N ILE A 99 9.69 -10.05 -11.18
CA ILE A 99 8.24 -10.25 -11.16
C ILE A 99 7.72 -10.39 -12.60
N ILE A 100 8.10 -9.47 -13.49
CA ILE A 100 7.67 -9.49 -14.89
C ILE A 100 8.13 -10.76 -15.60
N GLU A 101 9.37 -11.18 -15.40
CA GLU A 101 9.88 -12.43 -15.97
C GLU A 101 9.12 -13.65 -15.47
N LEU A 102 8.77 -13.71 -14.17
CA LEU A 102 7.95 -14.80 -13.63
C LEU A 102 6.59 -14.87 -14.33
N LEU A 103 5.92 -13.71 -14.48
CA LEU A 103 4.61 -13.64 -15.13
C LEU A 103 4.70 -14.04 -16.61
N ASN A 104 5.75 -13.60 -17.31
CA ASN A 104 5.97 -13.95 -18.71
C ASN A 104 6.23 -15.47 -18.89
N ARG A 105 7.10 -16.06 -18.06
CA ARG A 105 7.41 -17.50 -18.12
C ARG A 105 6.16 -18.37 -17.87
N ASN A 106 5.24 -17.89 -17.05
CA ASN A 106 3.99 -18.57 -16.73
C ASN A 106 2.84 -18.24 -17.70
N ASN A 107 3.09 -17.42 -18.73
CA ASN A 107 2.09 -16.95 -19.69
C ASN A 107 0.86 -16.29 -19.03
N GLU A 108 1.11 -15.49 -17.97
CA GLU A 108 0.09 -14.81 -17.15
C GLU A 108 -0.33 -13.44 -17.73
N ARG A 109 0.28 -13.01 -18.85
CA ARG A 109 -0.13 -11.81 -19.59
C ARG A 109 -1.25 -12.17 -20.56
N THR A 110 -2.48 -12.00 -20.11
CA THR A 110 -3.70 -12.00 -20.94
C THR A 110 -4.44 -10.69 -20.75
#